data_AF-A0A7E5WBA5-F1
#
_entry.id   AF-A0A7E5WBA5-F1
#
_cell.length_a   1.000
_cell.length_b   1.000
_cell.length_c   1.000
_cell.angle_alpha   90.00
_cell.angle_beta   90.00
_cell.angle_gamma   90.00
#
_symmetry.space_group_name_H-M   'P 1'
#
loop_
_entity.id
_entity.type
_entity.pdbx_description
1 polymer ?
#
loop_
_entity_poly.entity_id
_entity_poly.type
_entity_poly.pdbx_seq_one_letter_code
_entity_poly.pdbx_strand_id
1 'polypeptide(L)'
;MSKQSKTMPMLDLKMYVRVVAAVFSISSATAFVLALVRLLNPELFYLDPLEGSDIGIHYFISGLMIVTSGIGFLNSCVVMNRSASHNTGRNITTWLLLDSLFETTRVIYVFVCEIVLKGKGPMQLYELLISAAQYLLDSFLYCQMILRH
;
A
#
# COMPACT_ATOMS: atom_id res chain seq x y z
N MET A 1 40.02 1.75 13.87
CA MET A 1 38.61 1.73 13.42
C MET A 1 38.55 1.04 12.07
N SER A 2 38.14 -0.22 12.05
CA SER A 2 37.99 -1.02 10.83
C SER A 2 36.75 -0.54 10.07
N LYS A 3 36.95 0.03 8.87
CA LYS A 3 35.89 0.26 7.87
C LYS A 3 35.61 -1.07 7.18
N GLN A 4 34.92 -1.97 7.86
CA GLN A 4 34.36 -3.14 7.20
C GLN A 4 33.07 -2.69 6.51
N SER A 5 33.19 -2.34 5.22
CA SER A 5 32.06 -2.24 4.31
C SER A 5 31.26 -3.54 4.44
N LYS A 6 30.10 -3.46 5.07
CA LYS A 6 29.16 -4.57 5.24
C LYS A 6 28.46 -4.78 3.90
N THR A 7 29.21 -5.16 2.86
CA THR A 7 28.64 -5.69 1.62
C THR A 7 27.91 -6.97 1.99
N MET A 8 26.58 -6.85 2.12
CA MET A 8 25.69 -7.97 2.41
C MET A 8 25.85 -9.00 1.29
N PRO A 9 25.93 -10.31 1.61
CA PRO A 9 26.00 -11.34 0.57
C PRO A 9 24.79 -11.21 -0.36
N MET A 10 25.00 -11.27 -1.68
CA MET A 10 23.94 -11.10 -2.69
C MET A 10 22.73 -12.03 -2.50
N LEU A 11 22.87 -13.14 -1.78
CA LEU A 11 21.78 -14.07 -1.45
C LEU A 11 20.82 -13.49 -0.39
N ASP A 12 21.33 -12.78 0.61
CA ASP A 12 20.50 -12.17 1.67
C ASP A 12 19.64 -11.04 1.13
N LEU A 13 20.21 -10.19 0.26
CA LEU A 13 19.49 -9.08 -0.35
C LEU A 13 18.33 -9.57 -1.25
N LYS A 14 18.53 -10.70 -1.96
CA LYS A 14 17.50 -11.31 -2.81
C LYS A 14 16.30 -11.81 -2.00
N MET A 15 16.58 -12.54 -0.92
CA MET A 15 15.52 -13.04 -0.04
C MET A 15 14.80 -11.87 0.62
N TYR A 16 15.54 -10.86 1.07
CA TYR A 16 14.99 -9.66 1.68
C TYR A 16 14.02 -8.91 0.76
N VAL A 17 14.41 -8.61 -0.49
CA VAL A 17 13.53 -7.93 -1.46
C VAL A 17 12.24 -8.72 -1.72
N ARG A 18 12.32 -10.06 -1.79
CA ARG A 18 11.13 -10.90 -1.99
C ARG A 18 10.20 -10.89 -0.78
N VAL A 19 10.76 -10.92 0.43
CA VAL A 19 9.97 -10.82 1.67
C VAL A 19 9.28 -9.46 1.74
N VAL A 20 9.98 -8.37 1.45
CA VAL A 20 9.39 -7.02 1.42
C VAL A 20 8.30 -6.93 0.36
N ALA A 21 8.54 -7.43 -0.86
CA ALA A 21 7.52 -7.47 -1.91
C ALA A 21 6.30 -8.31 -1.51
N ALA A 22 6.48 -9.42 -0.78
CA ALA A 22 5.36 -10.19 -0.26
C ALA A 22 4.53 -9.37 0.75
N VAL A 23 5.18 -8.66 1.67
CA VAL A 23 4.48 -7.78 2.62
C VAL A 23 3.70 -6.68 1.89
N PHE A 24 4.33 -5.99 0.93
CA PHE A 24 3.66 -4.94 0.15
C PHE A 24 2.50 -5.49 -0.71
N SER A 25 2.62 -6.71 -1.21
CA SER A 25 1.51 -7.37 -1.93
C SER A 25 0.32 -7.65 -1.02
N ILE A 26 0.56 -8.10 0.21
CA ILE A 26 -0.51 -8.31 1.21
C ILE A 26 -1.13 -6.97 1.58
N SER A 27 -0.31 -5.94 1.76
CA SER A 27 -0.75 -4.59 2.05
C SER A 27 -1.70 -4.06 0.97
N SER A 28 -1.27 -4.17 -0.29
CA SER A 28 -2.05 -3.82 -1.49
C SER A 28 -3.34 -4.63 -1.62
N ALA A 29 -3.29 -5.95 -1.40
CA ALA A 29 -4.46 -6.80 -1.50
C ALA A 29 -5.53 -6.47 -0.45
N THR A 30 -5.11 -6.23 0.80
CA THR A 30 -6.04 -5.83 1.87
C THR A 30 -6.70 -4.50 1.56
N ALA A 31 -5.93 -3.51 1.10
CA ALA A 31 -6.46 -2.20 0.73
C ALA A 31 -7.44 -2.29 -0.45
N PHE A 32 -7.14 -3.13 -1.44
CA PHE A 32 -8.03 -3.43 -2.56
C PHE A 32 -9.37 -4.00 -2.09
N VAL A 33 -9.33 -5.00 -1.19
CA VAL A 33 -10.54 -5.65 -0.66
C VAL A 33 -11.36 -4.65 0.15
N LEU A 34 -10.74 -3.88 1.05
CA LEU A 34 -11.46 -2.89 1.86
C LEU A 34 -12.10 -1.79 1.00
N ALA A 35 -11.37 -1.28 0.01
CA ALA A 35 -11.91 -0.29 -0.93
C ALA A 35 -13.07 -0.84 -1.77
N LEU A 36 -13.01 -2.11 -2.19
CA LEU A 36 -14.13 -2.78 -2.85
C LEU A 36 -15.34 -2.96 -1.93
N VAL A 37 -15.13 -3.40 -0.69
CA VAL A 37 -16.22 -3.56 0.28
C VAL A 37 -16.87 -2.21 0.55
N ARG A 38 -16.09 -1.14 0.69
CA ARG A 38 -16.59 0.23 0.84
C ARG A 38 -17.38 0.71 -0.38
N LEU A 39 -16.86 0.47 -1.59
CA LEU A 39 -17.53 0.82 -2.83
C LEU A 39 -18.90 0.13 -2.98
N LEU A 40 -18.97 -1.15 -2.61
CA LEU A 40 -20.16 -1.98 -2.82
C LEU A 40 -21.16 -1.93 -1.66
N ASN A 41 -20.70 -1.69 -0.43
CA ASN A 41 -21.49 -1.69 0.79
C ASN A 41 -21.16 -0.44 1.64
N PRO A 42 -21.46 0.77 1.12
CA PRO A 42 -21.14 2.03 1.80
C PRO A 42 -21.75 2.15 3.20
N GLU A 43 -22.89 1.51 3.45
CA GLU A 43 -23.59 1.48 4.75
C GLU A 43 -22.76 0.86 5.89
N LEU A 44 -21.73 0.07 5.57
CA LEU A 44 -20.79 -0.45 6.57
C LEU A 44 -19.79 0.60 7.06
N PHE A 45 -19.61 1.69 6.32
CA PHE A 45 -18.60 2.73 6.56
C PHE A 45 -19.21 4.11 6.84
N TYR A 46 -20.42 4.37 6.34
CA TYR A 46 -21.15 5.62 6.56
C TYR A 46 -22.48 5.31 7.25
N LEU A 47 -22.73 5.95 8.40
CA LEU A 47 -24.01 5.84 9.11
C LEU A 47 -25.08 6.73 8.47
N ASP A 48 -24.66 7.90 8.00
CA ASP A 48 -25.52 8.82 7.27
C ASP A 48 -25.46 8.47 5.77
N PRO A 49 -26.59 8.49 5.05
CA PRO A 49 -26.58 8.25 3.61
C PRO A 49 -25.77 9.34 2.90
N LEU A 50 -24.97 8.92 1.92
CA LEU A 50 -24.22 9.84 1.08
C LEU A 50 -25.18 10.54 0.11
N GLU A 51 -25.13 11.88 0.06
CA GLU A 51 -25.99 12.68 -0.81
C GLU A 51 -25.16 13.67 -1.66
N GLY A 52 -25.68 14.01 -2.85
CA GLY A 52 -25.09 15.03 -3.72
C GLY A 52 -23.64 14.77 -4.09
N SER A 53 -22.76 15.73 -3.77
CA SER A 53 -21.33 15.66 -4.09
C SER A 53 -20.59 14.51 -3.41
N ASP A 54 -21.08 14.07 -2.25
CA ASP A 54 -20.39 13.09 -1.41
C ASP A 54 -20.40 11.70 -2.07
N ILE A 55 -21.45 11.40 -2.83
CA ILE A 55 -21.54 10.21 -3.69
C ILE A 55 -20.42 10.23 -4.74
N GLY A 56 -20.24 11.36 -5.42
CA GLY A 56 -19.20 11.52 -6.45
C GLY A 56 -17.80 11.36 -5.88
N ILE A 57 -17.55 11.98 -4.72
CA ILE A 57 -16.28 11.87 -4.00
C ILE A 57 -16.01 10.42 -3.59
N HIS A 58 -17.02 9.74 -3.05
CA HIS A 58 -16.92 8.33 -2.66
C HIS A 58 -16.53 7.42 -3.83
N TYR A 59 -17.24 7.51 -4.96
CA TYR A 59 -16.93 6.70 -6.13
C TYR A 59 -15.53 7.00 -6.69
N PHE A 60 -15.16 8.27 -6.74
CA PHE A 60 -13.86 8.69 -7.23
C PHE A 60 -12.73 8.17 -6.34
N ILE A 61 -12.83 8.35 -5.02
CA ILE A 61 -11.75 7.99 -4.11
C ILE A 61 -11.63 6.48 -3.92
N SER A 62 -12.76 5.76 -3.82
CA SER A 62 -12.77 4.29 -3.76
C SER A 62 -12.25 3.69 -5.07
N GLY A 63 -12.67 4.23 -6.22
CA GLY A 63 -12.18 3.80 -7.54
C GLY A 63 -10.68 4.03 -7.71
N LEU A 64 -10.18 5.21 -7.31
CA LEU A 64 -8.76 5.52 -7.32
C LEU A 64 -7.98 4.53 -6.45
N MET A 65 -8.47 4.24 -5.25
CA MET A 65 -7.83 3.31 -4.31
C MET A 65 -7.78 1.88 -4.86
N ILE A 66 -8.86 1.41 -5.49
CA ILE A 66 -8.92 0.09 -6.14
C ILE A 66 -7.87 -0.01 -7.25
N VAL A 67 -7.77 1.00 -8.11
CA VAL A 67 -6.81 1.00 -9.22
C VAL A 67 -5.37 1.02 -8.70
N THR A 68 -5.04 1.90 -7.76
CA THR A 68 -3.67 2.00 -7.23
C THR A 68 -3.27 0.78 -6.42
N SER A 69 -4.21 0.19 -5.65
CA SER A 69 -3.98 -1.09 -4.96
C SER A 69 -3.75 -2.24 -5.93
N GLY A 70 -4.50 -2.29 -7.03
CA GLY A 70 -4.29 -3.29 -8.09
C GLY A 70 -2.91 -3.15 -8.73
N ILE A 71 -2.47 -1.92 -9.01
CA ILE A 71 -1.11 -1.63 -9.52
C ILE A 71 -0.06 -2.05 -8.50
N GLY A 72 -0.21 -1.67 -7.22
CA GLY A 72 0.72 -2.03 -6.14
C GLY A 72 0.86 -3.55 -5.96
N PHE A 73 -0.27 -4.26 -5.99
CA PHE A 73 -0.30 -5.73 -5.90
C PHE A 73 0.45 -6.38 -7.07
N LEU A 74 0.09 -6.03 -8.31
CA LEU A 74 0.74 -6.59 -9.51
C LEU A 74 2.23 -6.27 -9.55
N ASN A 75 2.61 -5.04 -9.22
CA ASN A 75 4.00 -4.59 -9.15
C ASN A 75 4.81 -5.43 -8.16
N SER A 76 4.26 -5.67 -6.96
CA SER A 76 4.91 -6.52 -5.94
C SER A 76 4.98 -8.00 -6.37
N CYS A 77 3.93 -8.55 -6.98
CA CYS A 77 3.97 -9.92 -7.53
C CYS A 77 5.01 -10.08 -8.64
N VAL A 78 5.17 -9.08 -9.50
CA VAL A 78 6.20 -9.09 -10.55
C VAL A 78 7.59 -9.14 -9.93
N VAL A 79 7.86 -8.35 -8.88
CA VAL A 79 9.17 -8.37 -8.19
C VAL A 79 9.44 -9.69 -7.48
N MET A 80 8.42 -10.32 -6.90
CA MET A 80 8.55 -11.66 -6.29
C MET A 80 8.95 -12.72 -7.32
N ASN A 81 8.31 -12.71 -8.50
CA ASN A 81 8.47 -13.72 -9.55
C ASN A 81 9.61 -13.43 -10.53
N ARG A 82 10.16 -12.22 -10.54
CA ARG A 82 11.26 -11.84 -11.43
C ARG A 82 12.54 -12.59 -11.08
N SER A 83 13.31 -12.94 -12.12
CA SER A 83 14.63 -13.55 -11.94
C SER A 83 15.58 -12.57 -11.26
N ALA A 84 16.45 -13.09 -10.40
CA ALA A 84 17.37 -12.26 -9.61
C ALA A 84 18.33 -11.41 -10.47
N SER A 85 18.59 -11.81 -11.72
CA SER A 85 19.38 -11.05 -12.69
C SER A 85 18.70 -9.76 -13.18
N HIS A 86 17.37 -9.68 -13.08
CA HIS A 86 16.59 -8.50 -13.45
C HIS A 86 16.16 -7.66 -12.24
N ASN A 87 16.49 -8.06 -11.00
CA ASN A 87 16.34 -7.21 -9.81
C ASN A 87 17.56 -6.28 -9.67
N THR A 88 17.77 -5.48 -10.71
CA THR A 88 18.81 -4.45 -10.78
C THR A 88 18.30 -3.13 -10.18
N GLY A 89 19.22 -2.23 -9.80
CA GLY A 89 18.91 -0.97 -9.11
C GLY A 89 17.74 -0.19 -9.72
N ARG A 90 17.73 0.04 -11.04
CA ARG A 90 16.63 0.75 -11.74
C ARG A 90 15.25 0.10 -11.52
N ASN A 91 15.19 -1.22 -11.55
CA ASN A 91 13.94 -1.97 -11.42
C ASN A 91 13.42 -1.96 -9.97
N ILE A 92 14.34 -1.99 -8.99
CA ILE A 92 14.00 -1.82 -7.57
C ILE A 92 13.50 -0.39 -7.33
N THR A 93 14.15 0.63 -7.91
CA THR A 93 13.70 2.02 -7.81
C THR A 93 12.30 2.20 -8.40
N THR A 94 12.01 1.66 -9.58
CA THR A 94 10.67 1.74 -10.18
C THR A 94 9.62 1.03 -9.32
N TRP A 95 9.96 -0.13 -8.76
CA TRP A 95 9.07 -0.84 -7.83
C TRP A 95 8.73 0.01 -6.61
N LEU A 96 9.74 0.57 -5.94
CA LEU A 96 9.57 1.44 -4.76
C LEU A 96 8.80 2.72 -5.09
N LEU A 97 9.00 3.31 -6.28
CA LEU A 97 8.24 4.49 -6.70
C LEU A 97 6.75 4.18 -6.88
N LEU A 98 6.42 3.09 -7.56
CA LEU A 98 5.03 2.67 -7.77
C LEU A 98 4.35 2.31 -6.44
N ASP A 99 5.08 1.66 -5.54
CA ASP A 99 4.54 1.31 -4.23
C ASP A 99 4.39 2.56 -3.33
N SER A 100 5.29 3.56 -3.44
CA SER A 100 5.13 4.86 -2.77
C SER A 100 3.93 5.67 -3.28
N LEU A 101 3.58 5.55 -4.57
CA LEU A 101 2.37 6.16 -5.13
C LEU A 101 1.11 5.52 -4.55
N PHE A 102 1.13 4.20 -4.38
CA PHE A 102 0.06 3.47 -3.72
C PHE A 102 -0.09 3.90 -2.26
N GLU A 103 1.00 3.99 -1.49
CA GLU A 103 0.97 4.49 -0.10
C GLU A 103 0.42 5.91 0.00
N THR A 104 0.88 6.80 -0.87
CA THR A 104 0.37 8.19 -0.93
C THR A 104 -1.13 8.20 -1.21
N THR A 105 -1.59 7.36 -2.14
CA THR A 105 -3.01 7.24 -2.45
C THR A 105 -3.80 6.69 -1.26
N ARG A 106 -3.27 5.73 -0.51
CA ARG A 106 -3.89 5.19 0.72
C ARG A 106 -4.11 6.29 1.75
N VAL A 107 -3.12 7.12 1.99
CA VAL A 107 -3.22 8.24 2.96
C VAL A 107 -4.32 9.21 2.53
N ILE A 108 -4.34 9.60 1.25
CA ILE A 108 -5.38 10.49 0.71
C ILE A 108 -6.76 9.83 0.81
N TYR A 109 -6.87 8.54 0.47
CA TYR A 109 -8.10 7.78 0.55
C TYR A 109 -8.67 7.73 1.97
N VAL A 110 -7.85 7.37 2.96
CA VAL A 110 -8.26 7.34 4.38
C VAL A 110 -8.66 8.74 4.84
N PHE A 111 -7.88 9.77 4.51
CA PHE A 111 -8.19 11.15 4.89
C PHE A 111 -9.53 11.63 4.32
N VAL A 112 -9.77 11.41 3.03
CA VAL A 112 -11.05 11.81 2.39
C VAL A 112 -12.21 11.00 2.99
N CYS A 113 -12.05 9.70 3.19
CA CYS A 113 -13.10 8.86 3.74
C CYS A 113 -13.46 9.21 5.20
N GLU A 114 -12.46 9.49 6.03
CA GLU A 114 -12.65 9.81 7.45
C GLU A 114 -13.09 11.27 7.66
N ILE A 115 -12.40 12.23 7.03
CA ILE A 115 -12.57 13.65 7.35
C ILE A 115 -13.61 14.32 6.46
N VAL A 116 -13.57 14.04 5.14
CA VAL A 116 -14.47 14.68 4.17
C VAL A 116 -15.84 13.99 4.18
N LEU A 117 -15.84 12.66 4.04
CA LEU A 117 -17.06 11.84 4.00
C LEU A 117 -17.55 11.42 5.39
N LYS A 118 -16.83 11.79 6.47
CA LYS A 118 -17.25 11.55 7.86
C LYS A 118 -17.62 10.09 8.14
N GLY A 119 -16.75 9.16 7.73
CA GLY A 119 -16.91 7.74 8.01
C GLY A 119 -17.13 7.47 9.49
N LYS A 120 -18.23 6.79 9.84
CA LYS A 120 -18.63 6.47 11.22
C LYS A 120 -19.19 5.06 11.38
N GLY A 121 -19.20 4.28 10.29
CA GLY A 121 -19.73 2.93 10.28
C GLY A 121 -18.85 1.94 11.05
N PRO A 122 -19.38 0.74 11.35
CA PRO A 122 -18.65 -0.28 12.12
C PRO A 122 -17.36 -0.73 11.43
N MET A 123 -17.30 -0.76 10.10
CA MET A 123 -16.10 -1.16 9.34
C MET A 123 -15.06 -0.05 9.22
N GLN A 124 -15.44 1.21 9.51
CA GLN A 124 -14.54 2.37 9.44
C GLN A 124 -13.34 2.19 10.36
N LEU A 125 -13.59 1.81 11.62
CA LEU A 125 -12.52 1.67 12.61
C LEU A 125 -11.53 0.56 12.22
N TYR A 126 -12.03 -0.56 11.71
CA TYR A 126 -11.18 -1.66 11.24
C TYR A 126 -10.33 -1.23 10.06
N GLU A 127 -10.91 -0.57 9.06
CA GLU A 127 -10.14 -0.08 7.91
C GLU A 127 -9.08 0.95 8.34
N LEU A 128 -9.39 1.85 9.27
CA LEU A 128 -8.44 2.83 9.78
C LEU A 128 -7.27 2.15 10.51
N LEU A 129 -7.55 1.20 11.42
CA LEU A 129 -6.52 0.49 12.17
C LEU A 129 -5.63 -0.35 11.26
N ILE A 130 -6.23 -1.07 10.31
CA ILE A 130 -5.50 -1.88 9.34
C ILE A 130 -4.63 -0.97 8.47
N SER A 131 -5.18 0.12 7.93
CA SER A 131 -4.45 1.08 7.09
C SER A 131 -3.29 1.73 7.85
N ALA A 132 -3.49 2.09 9.13
CA ALA A 132 -2.44 2.66 9.96
C ALA A 132 -1.32 1.66 10.26
N ALA A 133 -1.67 0.42 10.63
CA ALA A 133 -0.70 -0.64 10.88
C ALA A 133 0.11 -0.97 9.62
N GLN A 134 -0.56 -1.06 8.47
CA GLN A 134 0.06 -1.30 7.17
C GLN A 134 0.98 -0.15 6.77
N TYR A 135 0.51 1.09 6.85
CA TYR A 135 1.33 2.26 6.55
C TYR A 135 2.61 2.34 7.41
N LEU A 136 2.51 2.05 8.71
CA LEU A 136 3.67 2.01 9.60
C LEU A 136 4.64 0.88 9.25
N LEU A 137 4.12 -0.31 8.97
CA LEU A 137 4.93 -1.46 8.56
C LEU A 137 5.63 -1.20 7.23
N ASP A 138 4.90 -0.70 6.25
CA ASP A 138 5.41 -0.40 4.91
C ASP A 138 6.50 0.68 5.01
N SER A 139 6.23 1.77 5.74
CA SER A 139 7.20 2.85 6.01
C SER A 139 8.47 2.33 6.70
N PHE A 140 8.35 1.43 7.67
CA PHE A 140 9.49 0.80 8.33
C PHE A 140 10.34 -0.01 7.34
N LEU A 141 9.70 -0.82 6.49
CA LEU A 141 10.39 -1.61 5.47
C LEU A 141 11.05 -0.73 4.41
N TYR A 142 10.42 0.36 4.01
CA TYR A 142 11.02 1.39 3.14
C TYR A 142 12.30 1.96 3.74
N CYS A 143 12.24 2.43 4.99
CA CYS A 143 13.41 2.96 5.69
C CYS A 143 14.54 1.93 5.77
N GLN A 144 14.21 0.68 6.10
CA GLN A 144 15.20 -0.40 6.14
C GLN A 144 15.80 -0.71 4.77
N MET A 145 15.00 -0.67 3.71
CA MET A 145 15.47 -0.85 2.34
C MET A 145 16.41 0.26 1.89
N ILE A 146 16.06 1.53 2.15
CA ILE A 146 16.88 2.69 1.80
C ILE A 146 18.19 2.69 2.60
N LEU A 147 18.15 2.40 3.90
CA LEU A 147 19.36 2.36 4.75
C LEU A 147 20.32 1.21 4.39
N ARG A 148 19.83 0.18 3.69
CA ARG A 148 20.62 -1.00 3.29
C ARG A 148 21.13 -0.92 1.85
N HIS A 149 20.67 0.05 1.05
CA HIS A 149 21.08 0.29 -0.33
C HIS A 149 21.93 1.55 -0.47
#